data_AF-A0AAN6XWP6-F1
#
_entry.id   AF-A0AAN6XWP6-F1
#
_cell.length_a   1.000
_cell.length_b   1.000
_cell.length_c   1.000
_cell.angle_alpha   90.00
_cell.angle_beta   90.00
_cell.angle_gamma   90.00
#
_symmetry.space_group_name_H-M   'P 1'
#
loop_
_entity.id
_entity.type
_entity.pdbx_description
1 polymer ?
#
loop_
_entity_poly.entity_id
_entity_poly.type
_entity_poly.pdbx_seq_one_letter_code
_entity_poly.pdbx_strand_id
1 'polypeptide(L)' 'DPGRQTYSLGRDETWIICNSQNLIWLPPEYRPSCSAVQGQMVSIGCTLGKVITVGFSCDV' A
#
# COMPACT_ATOMS: atom_id res chain seq x y z
N ASP A 1 -0.65 -17.36 12.09
CA ASP A 1 -2.07 -17.23 12.43
C ASP A 1 -2.87 -17.16 11.13
N PRO A 2 -3.76 -18.12 10.85
CA PRO A 2 -4.55 -18.09 9.62
C PRO A 2 -5.56 -16.95 9.75
N GLY A 3 -5.31 -15.85 9.04
CA GLY A 3 -6.11 -14.63 9.12
C GLY A 3 -5.30 -13.32 9.10
N ARG A 4 -3.96 -13.37 9.18
CA ARG A 4 -3.14 -12.16 9.10
C ARG A 4 -3.15 -11.57 7.68
N GLN A 5 -3.91 -10.49 7.51
CA GLN A 5 -3.87 -9.65 6.32
C GLN A 5 -2.45 -9.09 6.12
N THR A 6 -1.89 -9.32 4.94
CA THR A 6 -0.55 -8.81 4.58
C THR A 6 -0.71 -7.78 3.48
N TYR A 7 -0.46 -6.51 3.84
CA TYR A 7 -0.46 -5.40 2.90
C TYR A 7 0.90 -5.28 2.22
N SER A 8 0.90 -4.87 0.95
CA SER A 8 2.11 -4.61 0.17
C SER A 8 1.79 -3.80 -1.09
N LEU A 9 2.79 -3.52 -1.91
CA LEU A 9 2.60 -3.00 -3.25
C LEU A 9 2.50 -4.14 -4.26
N GLY A 10 1.68 -3.94 -5.29
CA GLY A 10 1.65 -4.77 -6.48
C GLY A 10 3.00 -4.80 -7.19
N ARG A 11 3.24 -5.83 -8.02
CA ARG A 11 4.51 -6.03 -8.71
C ARG A 11 4.89 -4.88 -9.65
N ASP A 12 3.89 -4.24 -10.23
CA ASP A 12 4.03 -3.07 -11.11
C ASP A 12 3.91 -1.74 -10.33
N GLU A 13 3.78 -1.82 -9.00
CA GLU A 13 3.65 -0.69 -8.09
C GLU A 13 2.46 0.23 -8.42
N THR A 14 1.47 -0.27 -9.16
CA THR A 14 0.25 0.49 -9.50
C THR A 14 -0.92 0.22 -8.56
N TRP A 15 -0.75 -0.71 -7.61
CA TRP A 15 -1.76 -1.07 -6.63
C TRP A 15 -1.17 -1.21 -5.23
N ILE A 16 -1.93 -0.79 -4.23
CA ILE A 16 -1.80 -1.35 -2.87
C ILE A 16 -2.61 -2.65 -2.86
N ILE A 17 -1.98 -3.73 -2.42
CA ILE A 17 -2.57 -5.08 -2.40
C ILE A 17 -2.66 -5.61 -0.97
N CYS A 18 -3.65 -6.47 -0.71
CA CYS A 18 -3.75 -7.29 0.49
C CYS A 18 -3.92 -8.75 0.09
N ASN A 19 -3.08 -9.64 0.63
CA ASN A 19 -3.15 -11.08 0.33
C ASN A 19 -3.20 -11.38 -1.19
N SER A 20 -2.38 -10.66 -1.97
CA SER A 20 -2.32 -10.74 -3.43
C SER A 20 -3.55 -10.23 -4.20
N GLN A 21 -4.50 -9.58 -3.53
CA GLN A 21 -5.66 -8.93 -4.16
C GLN A 21 -5.49 -7.42 -4.21
N ASN A 22 -5.90 -6.82 -5.32
CA ASN A 22 -5.86 -5.37 -5.54
C ASN A 22 -6.89 -4.65 -4.67
N LEU A 23 -6.45 -3.66 -3.89
CA LEU A 23 -7.33 -2.83 -3.04
C LEU A 23 -7.48 -1.41 -3.58
N ILE A 24 -6.36 -0.69 -3.72
CA ILE A 24 -6.35 0.73 -4.11
C ILE A 24 -5.43 0.90 -5.30
N TRP A 25 -5.97 1.44 -6.38
CA TRP A 25 -5.17 1.83 -7.54
C TRP A 25 -4.43 3.13 -7.25
N LEU A 26 -3.16 3.19 -7.64
CA LEU A 26 -2.30 4.35 -7.49
C LEU A 26 -2.21 5.12 -8.80
N PRO A 27 -2.76 6.36 -8.86
CA PRO A 27 -2.51 7.25 -9.98
C PRO A 27 -1.01 7.49 -10.18
N PRO A 28 -0.55 7.80 -11.41
CA PRO A 28 0.88 7.97 -11.73
C PRO A 28 1.65 8.89 -10.77
N GLU A 29 1.03 9.97 -10.30
CA GLU A 29 1.63 10.95 -9.39
C GLU A 29 1.82 10.45 -7.95
N TYR A 30 1.18 9.34 -7.58
CA TYR A 30 1.27 8.68 -6.27
C TYR A 30 2.05 7.36 -6.32
N ARG A 31 2.64 7.02 -7.47
CA ARG A 31 3.47 5.82 -7.58
C ARG A 31 4.75 5.98 -6.75
N PRO A 32 5.20 4.89 -6.11
CA PRO A 32 6.33 4.93 -5.19
C PRO A 32 7.66 5.16 -5.90
N SER A 33 8.48 6.03 -5.33
CA SER A 33 9.94 5.97 -5.45
C SER A 33 10.56 5.18 -4.30
N CYS A 34 9.85 5.14 -3.15
CA CYS A 34 10.13 4.28 -2.01
C CYS A 34 8.83 3.96 -1.26
N SER A 35 8.86 2.91 -0.44
CA SER A 35 7.72 2.53 0.39
C SER A 35 8.13 1.87 1.69
N ALA A 36 7.22 1.89 2.67
CA ALA A 36 7.34 1.17 3.92
C ALA A 36 5.98 0.60 4.32
N VAL A 37 5.98 -0.63 4.84
CA VAL A 37 4.77 -1.30 5.33
C VAL A 37 4.97 -1.68 6.79
N GLN A 38 4.02 -1.30 7.65
CA GLN A 38 4.01 -1.69 9.05
C GLN A 38 2.59 -2.06 9.47
N GLY A 39 2.35 -3.35 9.73
CA GLY A 39 1.03 -3.86 10.10
C GLY A 39 0.01 -3.57 9.00
N GLN A 40 -1.00 -2.74 9.34
CA GLN A 40 -2.08 -2.33 8.44
C GLN A 40 -1.84 -0.95 7.79
N MET A 41 -0.61 -0.44 7.86
CA MET A 41 -0.24 0.84 7.27
C MET A 41 0.74 0.65 6.12
N VAL A 42 0.48 1.37 5.03
CA VAL A 42 1.36 1.47 3.87
C VAL A 42 1.71 2.94 3.67
N SER A 43 3.00 3.27 3.71
CA SER A 43 3.51 4.61 3.40
C SER A 43 4.27 4.58 2.10
N ILE A 44 4.03 5.58 1.25
CA ILE A 44 4.62 5.71 -0.09
C ILE A 44 5.26 7.09 -0.20
N GLY A 45 6.58 7.11 -0.47
CA GLY A 45 7.25 8.31 -0.96
C GLY A 45 7.09 8.38 -2.47
N CYS A 46 6.52 9.47 -2.97
CA CYS A 46 6.23 9.68 -4.38
C CYS A 46 7.38 10.46 -5.05
N THR A 47 7.54 10.30 -6.37
CA THR A 47 8.62 10.93 -7.16
C THR A 47 8.67 12.46 -7.02
N LEU A 48 7.53 13.12 -6.78
CA LEU A 48 7.44 14.58 -6.62
C LEU A 48 7.61 15.07 -5.17
N GLY A 49 8.20 14.24 -4.29
CA GLY A 49 8.46 14.61 -2.88
C GLY A 49 7.23 14.57 -1.97
N LYS A 50 6.09 14.09 -2.47
CA LYS A 50 4.88 13.86 -1.65
C LYS A 50 5.01 12.55 -0.91
N VAL A 51 4.46 12.48 0.29
CA VAL A 51 4.30 11.23 1.06
C VAL A 51 2.83 10.99 1.29
N ILE A 52 2.36 9.79 0.98
CA ILE A 52 1.03 9.33 1.34
C ILE A 52 1.13 8.16 2.32
N THR A 53 0.25 8.14 3.31
CA THR A 53 0.12 7.02 4.26
C THR A 53 -1.32 6.56 4.26
N VAL A 54 -1.53 5.28 4.02
CA VAL A 54 -2.83 4.63 3.99
C VAL A 54 -2.88 3.65 5.16
N GLY A 55 -3.86 3.82 6.05
CA GLY A 55 -4.15 2.88 7.13
C GLY A 55 -5.44 2.12 6.84
N PHE A 56 -5.41 0.81 7.06
CA PHE A 56 -6.58 -0.05 6.97
C PHE A 56 -7.08 -0.40 8.37
N SER A 57 -8.38 -0.35 8.58
CA SER A 57 -9.05 -0.91 9.75
C SER A 57 -9.53 -2.32 9.42
N CYS A 58 -9.39 -3.25 10.36
CA CYS A 58 -10.23 -4.44 10.33
C CYS A 58 -11.66 -3.99 10.61
N ASP A 59 -12.61 -4.44 9.79
CA ASP A 59 -14.01 -4.46 10.23
C ASP A 59 -14.08 -5.44 11.41
N VAL A 60 -14.55 -4.94 12.56
CA VAL A 60 -14.70 -5.69 13.82
C VAL A 60 -16.03 -6.41 13.85
#